data_AF-A0A519JT90-F1
#
_entry.id   AF-A0A519JT90-F1
#
_cell.length_a   1.000
_cell.length_b   1.000
_cell.length_c   1.000
_cell.angle_alpha   90.00
_cell.angle_beta   90.00
_cell.angle_gamma   90.00
#
_symmetry.space_group_name_H-M   'P 1'
#
loop_
_entity.id
_entity.type
_entity.pdbx_description
1 polymer ?
#
loop_
_entity_poly.entity_id
_entity_poly.type
_entity_poly.pdbx_seq_one_letter_code
_entity_poly.pdbx_strand_id
1 'polypeptide(L)'
;MNTPSIATWTDDFLWSKRRMGDPLADETIAAILLDNQKGEIDQIFQMLVQNRNFPNPAFDVLPDRLKQIVEDYFVKTRQLPDWAEPFKLMVAADVFKQYGPKILLLLLCKSLPLCYTCWRGAKVLYR
;
A
#
# COMPACT_ATOMS: atom_id res chain seq x y z
N MET A 1 22.04 -1.00 7.07
CA MET A 1 21.54 -0.71 5.69
C MET A 1 22.31 0.48 5.14
N ASN A 2 22.93 0.35 3.96
CA ASN A 2 23.60 1.49 3.32
C ASN A 2 22.55 2.52 2.89
N THR A 3 22.67 3.75 3.38
CA THR A 3 21.83 4.86 2.92
C THR A 3 22.05 5.05 1.42
N PRO A 4 21.02 4.94 0.57
CA PRO A 4 21.19 5.10 -0.86
C PRO A 4 21.66 6.53 -1.15
N SER A 5 22.82 6.65 -1.79
CA SER A 5 23.37 7.94 -2.21
C SER A 5 22.62 8.48 -3.43
N ILE A 6 22.69 9.78 -3.70
CA ILE A 6 22.11 10.40 -4.91
C ILE A 6 22.63 9.71 -6.19
N ALA A 7 23.87 9.24 -6.19
CA ALA A 7 24.48 8.50 -7.29
C ALA A 7 23.79 7.15 -7.59
N THR A 8 22.98 6.63 -6.67
CA THR A 8 22.23 5.37 -6.84
C THR A 8 20.91 5.58 -7.60
N TRP A 9 20.37 6.80 -7.63
CA TRP A 9 19.07 7.11 -8.25
C TRP A 9 19.20 7.62 -9.68
N THR A 10 19.92 6.89 -10.53
CA THR A 10 20.04 7.22 -11.96
C THR A 10 18.74 6.97 -12.71
N ASP A 11 18.57 7.63 -13.87
CA ASP A 11 17.41 7.38 -14.74
C ASP A 11 17.28 5.91 -15.11
N ASP A 12 18.40 5.25 -15.47
CA ASP A 12 18.42 3.82 -15.79
C ASP A 12 17.95 2.95 -14.62
N PHE A 13 18.41 3.27 -13.41
CA PHE A 13 17.96 2.57 -12.21
C PHE A 13 16.46 2.75 -12.00
N LEU A 14 15.95 3.99 -12.04
CA LEU A 14 14.52 4.28 -11.86
C LEU A 14 13.66 3.65 -12.97
N TRP A 15 14.13 3.65 -14.22
CA TRP A 15 13.48 2.97 -15.34
C TRP A 15 13.41 1.46 -15.12
N SER A 16 14.48 0.85 -14.59
CA SER A 16 14.50 -0.58 -14.28
C SER A 16 13.40 -0.96 -13.28
N LYS A 17 13.13 -0.11 -12.28
CA LYS A 17 12.13 -0.37 -11.24
C LYS A 17 10.69 -0.36 -11.74
N ARG A 18 10.41 0.29 -12.89
CA ARG A 18 9.06 0.26 -13.50
C ARG A 18 8.66 -1.12 -14.03
N ARG A 19 9.61 -2.04 -14.17
CA ARG A 19 9.36 -3.43 -14.61
C ARG A 19 9.24 -4.41 -13.44
N MET A 20 9.35 -3.91 -12.20
CA MET A 20 9.24 -4.71 -10.98
C MET A 20 7.87 -4.47 -10.37
N GLY A 21 7.07 -5.53 -10.24
CA GLY A 21 5.85 -5.54 -9.44
C GLY A 21 6.15 -5.82 -7.97
N ASP A 22 5.16 -6.33 -7.26
CA ASP A 22 5.29 -6.81 -5.89
C ASP A 22 4.95 -8.31 -5.89
N PRO A 23 5.93 -9.22 -6.04
CA PRO A 23 5.65 -10.65 -6.16
C PRO A 23 4.80 -11.21 -5.02
N LEU A 24 5.00 -10.72 -3.79
CA LEU A 24 4.23 -11.18 -2.64
C LEU A 24 2.75 -10.77 -2.76
N ALA A 25 2.50 -9.51 -3.13
CA ALA A 25 1.13 -9.03 -3.33
C ALA A 25 0.48 -9.62 -4.59
N ASP A 26 1.23 -9.71 -5.68
CA ASP A 26 0.79 -10.24 -6.98
C ASP A 26 0.34 -11.70 -6.84
N GLU A 27 1.11 -12.55 -6.14
CA GLU A 27 0.77 -13.95 -5.86
C GLU A 27 -0.46 -14.07 -4.94
N THR A 28 -0.55 -13.22 -3.90
CA THR A 28 -1.69 -13.20 -2.96
C THR A 28 -2.98 -12.85 -3.70
N ILE A 29 -2.97 -11.79 -4.53
CA ILE A 29 -4.13 -11.38 -5.33
C ILE A 29 -4.48 -12.43 -6.38
N ALA A 30 -3.49 -13.07 -7.02
CA ALA A 30 -3.76 -14.14 -7.98
C ALA A 30 -4.49 -15.32 -7.33
N ALA A 31 -4.10 -15.72 -6.12
CA ALA A 31 -4.79 -16.77 -5.36
C ALA A 31 -6.24 -16.39 -5.02
N ILE A 32 -6.46 -15.14 -4.58
CA ILE A 32 -7.80 -14.61 -4.29
C ILE A 32 -8.69 -14.62 -5.53
N LEU A 33 -8.16 -14.23 -6.69
CA LEU A 33 -8.93 -14.16 -7.94
C LEU A 33 -9.28 -15.55 -8.50
N LEU A 34 -8.40 -16.54 -8.32
CA LEU A 34 -8.65 -17.92 -8.78
C LEU A 34 -9.86 -18.56 -8.09
N ASP A 35 -10.09 -18.25 -6.83
CA ASP A 35 -11.21 -18.81 -6.06
C ASP A 35 -12.56 -18.05 -6.33
N ASN A 36 -12.57 -17.10 -7.28
CA ASN A 36 -13.75 -16.32 -7.74
C ASN A 36 -14.54 -15.59 -6.63
N GLN A 37 -13.85 -15.15 -5.58
CA GLN A 37 -14.49 -14.63 -4.37
C GLN A 37 -14.64 -13.10 -4.34
N LYS A 38 -15.02 -12.46 -5.46
CA LYS A 38 -15.16 -10.97 -5.50
C LYS A 38 -16.01 -10.41 -4.36
N GLY A 39 -17.09 -11.10 -3.97
CA GLY A 39 -17.95 -10.66 -2.87
C GLY A 39 -17.33 -10.76 -1.47
N GLU A 40 -16.39 -11.69 -1.26
CA GLU A 40 -15.72 -11.87 0.05
C GLU A 40 -14.54 -10.90 0.23
N ILE A 41 -13.94 -10.45 -0.88
CA ILE A 41 -12.90 -9.41 -0.88
C ILE A 41 -13.45 -8.06 -0.40
N ASP A 42 -14.66 -7.69 -0.83
CA ASP A 42 -15.29 -6.46 -0.37
C ASP A 42 -15.53 -6.49 1.14
N GLN A 43 -15.85 -7.66 1.69
CA GLN A 43 -15.97 -7.85 3.14
C GLN A 43 -14.61 -7.71 3.83
N ILE A 44 -13.53 -8.31 3.28
CA ILE A 44 -12.16 -8.14 3.80
C ILE A 44 -11.82 -6.65 3.93
N PHE A 45 -12.06 -5.83 2.89
CA PHE A 45 -11.74 -4.41 2.94
C PHE A 45 -12.58 -3.61 3.93
N GLN A 46 -13.85 -3.98 4.13
CA GLN A 46 -14.71 -3.36 5.16
C GLN A 46 -14.23 -3.68 6.60
N MET A 47 -13.51 -4.78 6.79
CA MET A 47 -13.05 -5.24 8.10
C MET A 47 -11.65 -4.72 8.47
N LEU A 48 -10.91 -4.17 7.49
CA LEU A 48 -9.54 -3.65 7.62
C LEU A 48 -9.47 -2.13 7.90
N VAL A 49 -10.22 -1.65 8.90
CA VAL A 49 -10.34 -0.20 9.18
C VAL A 49 -9.23 0.34 10.09
N GLN A 50 -8.64 -0.50 10.95
CA GLN A 50 -7.63 -0.06 11.92
C GLN A 50 -6.45 -1.04 11.97
N ASN A 51 -5.22 -0.52 12.07
CA ASN A 51 -4.00 -1.32 12.12
C ASN A 51 -3.97 -2.38 13.25
N ARG A 52 -4.71 -2.14 14.34
CA ARG A 52 -4.80 -3.05 15.50
C ARG A 52 -5.80 -4.19 15.32
N ASN A 53 -6.60 -4.18 14.25
CA ASN A 53 -7.63 -5.18 14.02
C ASN A 53 -7.04 -6.46 13.40
N PHE A 54 -5.75 -6.77 13.61
CA PHE A 54 -5.11 -7.99 13.11
C PHE A 54 -4.37 -8.72 14.26
N PRO A 55 -4.60 -10.04 14.47
CA PRO A 55 -5.49 -10.93 13.72
C PRO A 55 -6.96 -10.53 13.82
N ASN A 56 -7.72 -10.74 12.73
CA ASN A 56 -9.11 -10.28 12.60
C ASN A 56 -10.07 -11.48 12.48
N PRO A 57 -11.01 -11.68 13.41
CA PRO A 57 -12.04 -12.73 13.30
C PRO A 57 -12.89 -12.60 12.03
N ALA A 58 -12.92 -11.41 11.44
CA ALA A 58 -13.40 -11.14 10.09
C ALA A 58 -13.02 -12.19 9.04
N PHE A 59 -11.79 -12.72 9.12
CA PHE A 59 -11.29 -13.65 8.11
C PHE A 59 -11.83 -15.07 8.28
N ASP A 60 -12.54 -15.37 9.36
CA ASP A 60 -13.18 -16.67 9.60
C ASP A 60 -14.31 -16.98 8.60
N VAL A 61 -14.78 -15.96 7.87
CA VAL A 61 -15.79 -16.13 6.80
C VAL A 61 -15.17 -16.69 5.52
N LEU A 62 -13.86 -16.54 5.34
CA LEU A 62 -13.14 -17.03 4.16
C LEU A 62 -12.87 -18.54 4.26
N PRO A 63 -12.77 -19.26 3.13
CA PRO A 63 -12.29 -20.64 3.13
C PRO A 63 -10.90 -20.73 3.78
N ASP A 64 -10.64 -21.81 4.53
CA ASP A 64 -9.40 -21.99 5.32
C ASP A 64 -8.12 -21.68 4.54
N ARG A 65 -8.05 -22.16 3.28
CA ARG A 65 -6.91 -21.92 2.40
C ARG A 65 -6.72 -20.43 2.12
N LEU A 66 -7.80 -19.70 1.83
CA LEU A 66 -7.70 -18.29 1.51
C LEU A 66 -7.45 -17.43 2.74
N LYS A 67 -8.10 -17.76 3.86
CA LYS A 67 -7.81 -17.16 5.16
C LYS A 67 -6.32 -17.22 5.46
N GLN A 68 -5.71 -18.40 5.31
CA GLN A 68 -4.28 -18.58 5.56
C GLN A 68 -3.41 -17.70 4.64
N ILE A 69 -3.72 -17.63 3.34
CA ILE A 69 -2.97 -16.80 2.38
C ILE A 69 -3.05 -15.31 2.76
N VAL A 70 -4.24 -14.82 3.09
CA VAL A 70 -4.46 -13.42 3.47
C VAL A 70 -3.78 -13.10 4.80
N GLU A 71 -3.91 -13.96 5.80
CA GLU A 71 -3.26 -13.80 7.10
C GLU A 71 -1.73 -13.79 6.97
N ASP A 72 -1.16 -14.72 6.21
CA ASP A 72 0.29 -14.79 5.95
C ASP A 72 0.81 -13.50 5.30
N TYR A 73 0.06 -12.94 4.35
CA TYR A 73 0.40 -11.66 3.73
C TYR A 73 0.46 -10.54 4.77
N PHE A 74 -0.55 -10.42 5.65
CA PHE A 74 -0.55 -9.39 6.69
C PHE A 74 0.53 -9.62 7.76
N VAL A 75 0.80 -10.86 8.16
CA VAL A 75 1.88 -11.18 9.10
C VAL A 75 3.23 -10.70 8.57
N LYS A 76 3.48 -10.89 7.27
CA LYS A 76 4.72 -10.47 6.60
C LYS A 76 4.81 -8.96 6.39
N THR A 77 3.70 -8.28 6.12
CA THR A 77 3.71 -6.88 5.65
C THR A 77 3.34 -5.83 6.69
N ARG A 78 2.70 -6.21 7.81
CA ARG A 78 2.24 -5.25 8.84
C ARG A 78 3.36 -4.59 9.66
N GLN A 79 4.58 -5.09 9.54
CA GLN A 79 5.71 -4.66 10.37
C GLN A 79 6.24 -3.32 9.85
N LEU A 80 6.43 -2.37 10.77
CA LEU A 80 7.18 -1.16 10.45
C LEU A 80 8.64 -1.53 10.20
N PRO A 81 9.33 -0.86 9.27
CA PRO A 81 10.77 -1.04 9.11
C PRO A 81 11.53 -0.76 10.40
N ASP A 82 12.67 -1.44 10.63
CA ASP A 82 13.48 -1.29 11.85
C ASP A 82 13.97 0.15 12.11
N TRP A 83 14.03 0.97 11.06
CA TRP A 83 14.44 2.37 11.15
C TRP A 83 13.27 3.32 11.46
N ALA A 84 12.03 2.83 11.57
CA ALA A 84 10.87 3.66 11.86
C ALA A 84 10.91 4.11 13.34
N GLU A 85 10.88 5.43 13.55
CA GLU A 85 10.91 6.03 14.88
C GLU A 85 9.51 6.53 15.27
N PRO A 86 8.82 5.92 16.26
CA PRO A 86 7.45 6.27 16.62
C PRO A 86 7.26 7.76 16.98
N PHE A 87 8.25 8.35 17.63
CA PHE A 87 8.21 9.77 17.99
C PHE A 87 8.19 10.69 16.75
N LYS A 88 9.00 10.38 15.73
CA LYS A 88 9.01 11.15 14.47
C LYS A 88 7.68 11.00 13.71
N LEU A 89 7.09 9.81 13.72
CA LEU A 89 5.77 9.57 13.12
C LEU A 89 4.67 10.38 13.81
N MET A 90 4.70 10.47 15.15
CA MET A 90 3.76 11.28 15.92
C MET A 90 3.89 12.77 15.59
N VAL A 91 5.12 13.30 15.59
CA VAL A 91 5.37 14.71 15.23
C VAL A 91 4.91 14.99 13.79
N ALA A 92 5.21 14.11 12.84
CA ALA A 92 4.76 14.26 11.46
C ALA A 92 3.22 14.27 11.35
N ALA A 93 2.53 13.42 12.12
CA ALA A 93 1.07 13.42 12.17
C ALA A 93 0.51 14.74 12.72
N ASP A 94 1.13 15.33 13.74
CA ASP A 94 0.69 16.61 14.28
C ASP A 94 0.95 17.79 13.32
N VAL A 95 2.08 17.77 12.60
CA VAL A 95 2.33 18.72 11.50
C VAL A 95 1.26 18.57 10.42
N PHE A 96 0.89 17.35 10.03
CA PHE A 96 -0.17 17.12 9.06
C PHE A 96 -1.51 17.69 9.55
N LYS A 97 -1.89 17.47 10.82
CA LYS A 97 -3.11 18.05 11.40
C LYS A 97 -3.08 19.58 11.40
N GLN A 98 -1.96 20.18 11.79
CA GLN A 98 -1.80 21.63 11.88
C GLN A 98 -1.95 22.30 10.50
N TYR A 99 -1.43 21.68 9.45
CA TYR A 99 -1.47 22.22 8.08
C TYR A 99 -2.50 21.53 7.18
N GLY A 100 -3.41 20.75 7.75
CA GLY A 100 -4.33 19.85 7.03
C GLY A 100 -4.99 20.49 5.81
N PRO A 101 -5.69 21.63 5.94
CA PRO A 101 -6.33 22.29 4.79
C PRO A 101 -5.35 22.65 3.65
N LYS A 102 -4.12 23.10 3.98
CA LYS A 102 -3.11 23.47 2.99
C LYS A 102 -2.53 22.22 2.30
N ILE A 103 -2.27 21.17 3.06
CA ILE A 103 -1.79 19.90 2.53
C ILE A 103 -2.86 19.26 1.63
N LEU A 104 -4.14 19.28 2.05
CA LEU A 104 -5.25 18.80 1.24
C LEU A 104 -5.41 19.60 -0.05
N LEU A 105 -5.26 20.93 -0.01
CA LEU A 105 -5.25 21.76 -1.22
C LEU A 105 -4.12 21.33 -2.17
N LEU A 106 -2.91 21.07 -1.66
CA LEU A 106 -1.80 20.58 -2.48
C LEU A 106 -2.08 19.18 -3.04
N LEU A 107 -2.63 18.26 -2.23
CA LEU A 107 -2.97 16.91 -2.68
C LEU A 107 -4.01 16.94 -3.81
N LEU A 108 -5.08 17.72 -3.63
CA LEU A 108 -6.21 17.76 -4.56
C LEU A 108 -5.95 18.62 -5.80
N CYS A 109 -5.29 19.77 -5.65
CA CYS A 109 -5.12 20.74 -6.73
C CYS A 109 -3.74 20.70 -7.40
N LYS A 110 -2.78 19.96 -6.85
CA LYS A 110 -1.45 19.78 -7.46
C LYS A 110 -1.11 18.31 -7.69
N SER A 111 -1.05 17.51 -6.64
CA SER A 111 -0.58 16.12 -6.74
C SER A 111 -1.50 15.27 -7.61
N LEU A 112 -2.82 15.36 -7.41
CA LEU A 112 -3.80 14.60 -8.18
C LEU A 112 -3.78 14.99 -9.69
N PRO A 113 -3.83 16.28 -10.09
CA PRO A 113 -3.62 16.67 -11.49
C PRO A 113 -2.30 16.17 -12.08
N LEU A 114 -1.21 16.24 -11.30
CA LEU A 114 0.10 15.77 -11.74
C LEU A 114 0.09 14.27 -12.06
N CYS A 115 -0.62 13.44 -11.28
CA CYS A 115 -0.78 12.01 -11.55
C CYS A 115 -1.36 11.74 -12.95
N TYR A 116 -2.26 12.60 -13.46
CA TYR A 116 -2.81 12.46 -14.81
C TYR A 116 -1.83 12.86 -15.92
N THR A 117 -0.83 13.69 -15.62
CA THR A 117 0.24 14.03 -16.59
C THR A 117 1.29 12.92 -16.73
N CYS A 118 1.34 11.98 -15.78
CA CYS A 118 2.24 10.83 -15.81
C CYS A 118 1.78 9.79 -16.84
N TRP A 119 2.14 9.96 -18.11
CA TRP A 119 1.59 9.20 -19.25
C TRP A 119 1.56 7.67 -19.10
N ARG A 120 2.51 7.06 -18.38
CA ARG A 120 2.52 5.61 -18.10
C ARG A 120 1.60 5.22 -16.94
N GLY A 121 1.53 6.04 -15.89
CA GLY A 121 0.67 5.78 -14.72
C GLY A 121 -0.80 6.10 -14.98
N ALA A 122 -1.08 7.17 -15.72
CA ALA A 122 -2.44 7.61 -16.04
C ALA A 122 -3.26 6.54 -16.78
N LYS A 123 -2.62 5.65 -17.54
CA LYS A 123 -3.29 4.54 -18.24
C LYS A 123 -4.01 3.57 -17.31
N VAL A 124 -3.54 3.39 -16.08
CA VAL A 124 -4.15 2.49 -15.08
C VAL A 124 -5.43 3.08 -14.50
N LEU A 125 -5.59 4.41 -14.52
CA LEU A 125 -6.79 5.07 -13.97
C LEU A 125 -7.92 5.21 -15.01
N TYR A 126 -7.58 5.20 -16.30
CA TYR A 126 -8.53 5.40 -17.38
C TYR A 126 -9.11 4.10 -17.96
N ARG A 127 -8.35 3.01 -17.91
CA ARG A 127 -8.71 1.72 -18.51
C ARG A 127 -9.31 0.78 -17.47
#